data_AF-A0A8S1RFH6-F1
#
_entry.id   AF-A0A8S1RFH6-F1
#
_cell.length_a   1.000
_cell.length_b   1.000
_cell.length_c   1.000
_cell.angle_alpha   90.00
_cell.angle_beta   90.00
_cell.angle_gamma   90.00
#
_symmetry.space_group_name_H-M   'P 1'
#
loop_
_entity.id
_entity.type
_entity.pdbx_description
1 polymer ?
#
loop_
_entity_poly.entity_id
_entity_poly.type
_entity_poly.pdbx_seq_one_letter_code
_entity_poly.pdbx_strand_id
1 'polypeptide(L)'
;MIQQQKNYLESTKLEQKTRDQEVYKWDDYLKKFVKVRIKITITPENSIIYWYDGVKLRQQLIFDDFRDLEILNNFEQIQYLQWKREYGKSNNKYCKCIAIWYGVILKFIYGYYKDGFKQGQWMMPFNNCSSQSYVCESGEFCNNLKCGRWNYIYKNKIIGGGSYDKKALKIGKWIELSDGFYDGSQVTYKGEYNNGKKVGLWEIWYKNVKGDQKNKFIGGGLYNEGSKQGKWVEIWEGFYDDSCVINSGIYRNNIKVGKWDIMTWIKQIGGGSYDEEGQGIKLGNWVEISDGFNRSSQIIYCGEYLNGRKVGRWDILYQQEFSNDKSKIGGGLYNEGGNGNKQGKWVEIWDKFSVNSEVTYIGVYKNGKKVGNWEIWNCDEGYKITKIGGGLYNESGDESKQGNWVEISEGFGYSAKTTYHGRYKEGQKFGRWDIKYNQKQIGGGSYDEEGQGMKLGNWIEISDGFRSSSQIIYEGRYKDGKKIGIWVEMKRECYSLSEKFKKIKEIEYDYDY
;
A
#
# COMPACT_ATOMS: atom_id res chain seq x y z
N MET A 1 -41.98 21.49 22.82
CA MET A 1 -41.10 21.20 21.67
C MET A 1 -39.63 21.46 21.96
N ILE A 2 -39.19 22.68 22.29
CA ILE A 2 -37.77 23.01 22.56
C ILE A 2 -37.19 22.21 23.75
N GLN A 3 -37.94 22.05 24.85
CA GLN A 3 -37.47 21.27 26.01
C GLN A 3 -37.42 19.75 25.75
N GLN A 4 -38.31 19.24 24.89
CA GLN A 4 -38.30 17.82 24.48
C GLN A 4 -37.13 17.54 23.52
N GLN A 5 -36.77 18.48 22.64
CA GLN A 5 -35.55 18.38 21.83
C GLN A 5 -34.27 18.44 22.68
N LYS A 6 -34.21 19.32 23.69
CA LYS A 6 -33.09 19.36 24.64
C LYS A 6 -32.92 18.05 25.43
N ASN A 7 -34.02 17.50 25.97
CA ASN A 7 -33.97 16.25 26.72
C ASN A 7 -33.62 15.04 25.83
N TYR A 8 -34.02 15.04 24.55
CA TYR A 8 -33.61 14.01 23.59
C TYR A 8 -32.10 14.08 23.30
N LEU A 9 -31.57 15.28 23.03
CA LEU A 9 -30.14 15.51 22.81
C LEU A 9 -29.27 15.14 24.04
N GLU A 10 -29.74 15.43 25.26
CA GLU A 10 -28.98 15.07 26.47
C GLU A 10 -28.96 13.56 26.73
N SER A 11 -30.02 12.83 26.33
CA SER A 11 -30.12 11.38 26.49
C SER A 11 -29.32 10.56 25.46
N THR A 12 -28.79 11.19 24.41
CA THR A 12 -27.98 10.55 23.35
C THR A 12 -26.59 11.17 23.25
N LYS A 13 -25.94 11.48 24.38
CA LYS A 13 -24.49 11.73 24.37
C LYS A 13 -23.77 10.45 23.95
N LEU A 14 -23.39 10.39 22.68
CA LEU A 14 -22.60 9.29 22.16
C LEU A 14 -21.25 9.30 22.88
N GLU A 15 -20.91 8.19 23.56
CA GLU A 15 -19.56 8.02 24.07
C GLU A 15 -18.56 8.08 22.92
N GLN A 16 -17.40 8.70 23.17
CA GLN A 16 -16.31 8.72 22.20
C GLN A 16 -15.89 7.28 21.89
N LYS A 17 -16.13 6.84 20.65
CA LYS A 17 -15.74 5.50 20.19
C LYS A 17 -14.58 5.62 19.25
N THR A 18 -13.47 4.97 19.60
CA THR A 18 -12.29 4.89 18.75
C THR A 18 -12.09 3.44 18.32
N ARG A 19 -11.80 3.24 17.03
CA ARG A 19 -11.46 1.93 16.48
C ARG A 19 -10.37 2.05 15.43
N ASP A 20 -9.55 1.02 15.31
CA ASP A 20 -8.65 0.87 14.19
C ASP A 20 -9.38 0.26 12.99
N GLN A 21 -9.00 0.67 11.79
CA GLN A 21 -9.54 0.14 10.54
C GLN A 21 -8.45 0.02 9.48
N GLU A 22 -8.45 -1.08 8.73
CA GLU A 22 -7.64 -1.20 7.53
C GLU A 22 -8.31 -0.49 6.36
N VAL A 23 -7.53 0.32 5.64
CA VAL A 23 -7.95 1.00 4.41
C VAL A 23 -6.91 0.81 3.32
N TYR A 24 -7.35 0.92 2.07
CA TYR A 24 -6.45 0.85 0.91
C TYR A 24 -5.79 2.20 0.66
N LYS A 25 -4.47 2.22 0.58
CA LYS A 25 -3.64 3.37 0.19
C LYS A 25 -2.86 3.01 -1.06
N TRP A 26 -2.84 3.91 -2.04
CA TRP A 26 -2.02 3.71 -3.22
C TRP A 26 -0.53 3.85 -2.85
N ASP A 27 0.27 2.83 -3.18
CA ASP A 27 1.72 2.86 -3.04
C ASP A 27 2.34 3.17 -4.41
N ASP A 28 2.88 4.37 -4.54
CA ASP A 28 3.48 4.84 -5.80
C ASP A 28 4.74 4.07 -6.20
N TYR A 29 5.44 3.46 -5.25
CA TYR A 29 6.65 2.70 -5.52
C TYR A 29 6.30 1.29 -6.01
N LEU A 30 5.38 0.61 -5.31
CA LEU A 30 4.92 -0.73 -5.66
C LEU A 30 3.88 -0.76 -6.79
N LYS A 31 3.32 0.40 -7.16
CA LYS A 31 2.24 0.55 -8.15
C LYS A 31 1.04 -0.35 -7.87
N LYS A 32 0.67 -0.45 -6.59
CA LYS A 32 -0.48 -1.23 -6.10
C LYS A 32 -1.13 -0.54 -4.90
N PHE A 33 -2.35 -0.97 -4.59
CA PHE A 33 -2.96 -0.61 -3.31
C PHE A 33 -2.37 -1.50 -2.21
N VAL A 34 -1.84 -0.86 -1.17
CA VAL A 34 -1.43 -1.51 0.08
C VAL A 34 -2.48 -1.24 1.15
N LYS A 35 -2.58 -2.14 2.13
CA LYS A 35 -3.41 -1.90 3.30
C LYS A 35 -2.64 -1.13 4.34
N VAL A 36 -3.22 -0.05 4.83
CA VAL A 36 -2.71 0.71 5.97
C VAL A 36 -3.76 0.75 7.06
N ARG A 37 -3.31 0.80 8.32
CA ARG A 37 -4.19 0.96 9.46
C ARG A 37 -4.37 2.44 9.74
N ILE A 38 -5.63 2.86 9.88
CA ILE A 38 -6.00 4.19 10.34
C ILE A 38 -6.81 4.06 11.63
N LYS A 39 -6.85 5.14 12.40
CA LYS A 39 -7.71 5.25 13.57
C LYS A 39 -8.92 6.10 13.24
N ILE A 40 -10.10 5.63 13.59
CA ILE A 40 -11.37 6.34 13.39
C ILE A 40 -11.96 6.64 14.76
N THR A 41 -12.26 7.91 15.00
CA THR A 41 -12.89 8.39 16.24
C THR A 41 -14.23 9.00 15.92
N ILE A 42 -15.28 8.51 16.56
CA ILE A 42 -16.61 9.14 16.57
C ILE A 42 -16.68 10.01 17.82
N THR A 43 -16.90 11.31 17.65
CA THR A 43 -16.94 12.29 18.74
C THR A 43 -18.36 12.49 19.27
N PRO A 44 -18.51 12.98 20.51
CA PRO A 44 -19.82 13.30 21.09
C PRO A 44 -20.62 14.35 20.30
N GLU A 45 -19.95 15.20 19.52
CA GLU A 45 -20.56 16.20 18.62
C GLU A 45 -21.04 15.58 17.29
N ASN A 46 -21.25 14.27 17.25
CA ASN A 46 -21.64 13.53 16.05
C ASN A 46 -20.67 13.82 14.89
N SER A 47 -19.36 13.71 15.12
CA SER A 47 -18.37 13.83 14.03
C SER A 47 -17.50 12.58 13.92
N ILE A 48 -17.12 12.21 12.70
CA ILE A 48 -16.12 11.16 12.43
C ILE A 48 -14.80 11.85 12.13
N ILE A 49 -13.76 11.47 12.87
CA ILE A 49 -12.39 11.90 12.64
C ILE A 49 -11.56 10.70 12.20
N TYR A 50 -10.82 10.87 11.10
CA TYR A 50 -9.89 9.90 10.57
C TYR A 50 -8.46 10.34 10.88
N TRP A 51 -7.66 9.43 11.42
CA TRP A 51 -6.27 9.66 11.82
C TRP A 51 -5.35 8.67 11.14
N TYR A 52 -4.19 9.14 10.71
CA TYR A 52 -3.12 8.30 10.18
C TYR A 52 -1.78 8.84 10.66
N ASP A 53 -0.99 7.97 11.29
CA ASP A 53 0.31 8.32 11.89
C ASP A 53 0.26 9.59 12.77
N GLY A 54 -0.80 9.69 13.59
CA GLY A 54 -1.03 10.83 14.50
C GLY A 54 -1.56 12.10 13.82
N VAL A 55 -1.60 12.15 12.48
CA VAL A 55 -2.11 13.29 11.72
C VAL A 55 -3.60 13.13 11.46
N LYS A 56 -4.39 14.18 11.74
CA LYS A 56 -5.80 14.24 11.37
C LYS A 56 -5.94 14.33 9.85
N LEU A 57 -6.47 13.30 9.22
CA LEU A 57 -6.73 13.28 7.78
C LEU A 57 -7.99 14.04 7.41
N ARG A 58 -9.06 13.84 8.18
CA ARG A 58 -10.39 14.39 7.91
C ARG A 58 -11.23 14.43 9.17
N GLN A 59 -12.12 15.40 9.23
CA GLN A 59 -13.24 15.45 10.16
C GLN A 59 -14.52 15.70 9.37
N GLN A 60 -15.57 14.93 9.64
CA GLN A 60 -16.86 15.05 8.97
C GLN A 60 -17.99 15.00 10.00
N LEU A 61 -18.94 15.92 9.91
CA LEU A 61 -20.17 15.88 10.69
C LEU A 61 -21.09 14.75 10.19
N ILE A 62 -21.61 13.98 11.15
CA ILE A 62 -22.65 12.99 10.99
C ILE A 62 -23.96 13.75 11.13
N PHE A 63 -24.79 13.70 10.09
CA PHE A 63 -26.13 14.29 10.16
C PHE A 63 -27.09 13.23 10.71
N ASP A 64 -27.92 13.62 11.68
CA ASP A 64 -28.72 12.73 12.55
C ASP A 64 -29.66 11.74 11.83
N ASP A 65 -29.97 11.96 10.55
CA ASP A 65 -30.89 11.11 9.77
C ASP A 65 -30.26 9.82 9.21
N PHE A 66 -28.94 9.61 9.37
CA PHE A 66 -28.24 8.48 8.74
C PHE A 66 -28.04 7.33 9.72
N ARG A 67 -28.88 6.30 9.60
CA ARG A 67 -28.73 5.03 10.33
C ARG A 67 -27.47 4.26 9.92
N ASP A 68 -26.96 4.51 8.71
CA ASP A 68 -25.77 3.86 8.16
C ASP A 68 -24.65 4.90 7.92
N LEU A 69 -23.67 4.92 8.81
CA LEU A 69 -22.43 5.68 8.64
C LEU A 69 -21.62 5.09 7.49
N GLU A 70 -21.48 5.82 6.39
CA GLU A 70 -20.61 5.42 5.29
C GLU A 70 -19.15 5.61 5.69
N ILE A 71 -18.53 4.54 6.16
CA ILE A 71 -17.13 4.56 6.56
C ILE A 71 -16.27 4.24 5.34
N LEU A 72 -15.58 5.26 4.85
CA LEU A 72 -14.68 5.17 3.72
C LEU A 72 -13.54 4.17 4.02
N ASN A 73 -13.22 3.34 3.02
CA ASN A 73 -12.21 2.28 3.11
C ASN A 73 -10.99 2.54 2.19
N ASN A 74 -10.94 3.70 1.54
CA ASN A 74 -9.84 4.14 0.70
C ASN A 74 -9.24 5.44 1.25
N PHE A 75 -7.91 5.46 1.37
CA PHE A 75 -7.16 6.54 1.98
C PHE A 75 -7.32 7.88 1.26
N GLU A 76 -7.27 7.88 -0.07
CA GLU A 76 -7.44 9.11 -0.86
C GLU A 76 -8.89 9.60 -0.80
N GLN A 77 -9.87 8.70 -0.78
CA GLN A 77 -11.25 9.11 -0.55
C GLN A 77 -11.43 9.78 0.80
N ILE A 78 -10.80 9.22 1.85
CA ILE A 78 -10.81 9.86 3.16
C ILE A 78 -10.24 11.27 3.09
N GLN A 79 -9.09 11.47 2.43
CA GLN A 79 -8.44 12.78 2.35
C GLN A 79 -9.21 13.78 1.48
N TYR A 80 -9.70 13.36 0.31
CA TYR A 80 -10.05 14.29 -0.77
C TYR A 80 -11.52 14.28 -1.18
N LEU A 81 -12.29 13.23 -0.85
CA LEU A 81 -13.71 13.15 -1.22
C LEU A 81 -14.58 13.92 -0.25
N GLN A 82 -15.18 15.03 -0.68
CA GLN A 82 -16.16 15.76 0.11
C GLN A 82 -17.54 15.61 -0.51
N TRP A 83 -18.57 15.50 0.33
CA TRP A 83 -19.96 15.47 -0.13
C TRP A 83 -20.65 16.78 0.24
N LYS A 84 -21.09 17.53 -0.77
CA LYS A 84 -21.94 18.70 -0.61
C LYS A 84 -23.39 18.31 -0.85
N ARG A 85 -24.30 18.83 -0.03
CA ARG A 85 -25.74 18.58 -0.13
C ARG A 85 -26.47 19.85 -0.55
N GLU A 86 -27.42 19.70 -1.44
CA GLU A 86 -28.33 20.76 -1.87
C GLU A 86 -29.78 20.29 -1.61
N TYR A 87 -30.45 20.95 -0.66
CA TYR A 87 -31.83 20.66 -0.30
C TYR A 87 -32.78 21.45 -1.21
N GLY A 88 -33.77 20.76 -1.77
CA GLY A 88 -34.83 21.41 -2.55
C GLY A 88 -35.75 22.26 -1.68
N LYS A 89 -36.41 23.28 -2.26
CA LYS A 89 -37.33 24.20 -1.56
C LYS A 89 -38.57 23.51 -0.95
N SER A 90 -38.88 22.28 -1.35
CA SER A 90 -40.03 21.50 -0.88
C SER A 90 -39.66 20.59 0.30
N ASN A 91 -39.73 21.11 1.52
CA ASN A 91 -39.80 20.37 2.81
C ASN A 91 -39.03 19.04 2.90
N ASN A 92 -37.70 19.07 2.72
CA ASN A 92 -36.76 18.01 3.14
C ASN A 92 -36.91 16.61 2.50
N LYS A 93 -37.82 16.38 1.55
CA LYS A 93 -38.00 15.04 0.96
C LYS A 93 -36.99 14.66 -0.12
N TYR A 94 -36.28 15.63 -0.69
CA TYR A 94 -35.30 15.42 -1.75
C TYR A 94 -34.03 16.22 -1.46
N CYS A 95 -32.90 15.53 -1.38
CA CYS A 95 -31.57 16.12 -1.24
C CYS A 95 -30.71 15.65 -2.41
N LYS A 96 -30.15 16.59 -3.18
CA LYS A 96 -29.15 16.32 -4.20
C LYS A 96 -27.77 16.26 -3.53
N CYS A 97 -27.04 15.17 -3.75
CA CYS A 97 -25.65 15.05 -3.29
C CYS A 97 -24.68 15.30 -4.43
N ILE A 98 -23.67 16.13 -4.17
CA ILE A 98 -22.60 16.48 -5.09
C ILE A 98 -21.29 16.03 -4.45
N ALA A 99 -20.53 15.20 -5.15
CA ALA A 99 -19.17 14.86 -4.71
C ALA A 99 -18.16 15.90 -5.22
N ILE A 100 -17.20 16.23 -4.38
CA ILE A 100 -16.07 17.12 -4.66
C ILE A 100 -14.81 16.30 -4.40
N TRP A 101 -13.87 16.30 -5.35
CA TRP A 101 -12.62 15.54 -5.27
C TRP A 101 -11.46 16.48 -5.59
N TYR A 102 -10.50 16.60 -4.67
CA TYR A 102 -9.44 17.63 -4.74
C TYR A 102 -9.99 19.04 -4.97
N GLY A 103 -11.11 19.39 -4.33
CA GLY A 103 -11.77 20.69 -4.51
C GLY A 103 -12.50 20.87 -5.84
N VAL A 104 -12.46 19.89 -6.75
CA VAL A 104 -13.17 19.93 -8.03
C VAL A 104 -14.52 19.25 -7.90
N ILE A 105 -15.60 19.96 -8.26
CA ILE A 105 -16.94 19.36 -8.35
C ILE A 105 -16.94 18.27 -9.41
N LEU A 106 -17.27 17.05 -9.00
CA LEU A 106 -17.42 15.92 -9.89
C LEU A 106 -18.74 16.07 -10.65
N LYS A 107 -18.67 16.61 -11.87
CA LYS A 107 -19.81 17.07 -12.70
C LYS A 107 -20.92 16.04 -12.97
N PHE A 108 -20.74 14.78 -12.58
CA PHE A 108 -21.63 13.67 -12.93
C PHE A 108 -22.14 12.87 -11.73
N ILE A 109 -21.78 13.24 -10.50
CA ILE A 109 -22.27 12.58 -9.30
C ILE A 109 -23.53 13.28 -8.82
N TYR A 110 -24.67 12.63 -9.05
CA TYR A 110 -25.97 13.02 -8.53
C TYR A 110 -26.75 11.77 -8.12
N GLY A 111 -27.65 11.98 -7.18
CA GLY A 111 -28.57 11.01 -6.64
C GLY A 111 -29.52 11.74 -5.70
N TYR A 112 -30.66 11.13 -5.38
CA TYR A 112 -31.56 11.69 -4.40
C TYR A 112 -31.94 10.66 -3.35
N TYR A 113 -32.13 11.15 -2.13
CA TYR A 113 -32.74 10.39 -1.07
C TYR A 113 -34.25 10.60 -1.10
N LYS A 114 -35.00 9.54 -0.81
CA LYS A 114 -36.42 9.58 -0.50
C LYS A 114 -36.62 8.81 0.80
N ASP A 115 -37.18 9.48 1.81
CA ASP A 115 -37.43 8.92 3.14
C ASP A 115 -36.16 8.33 3.80
N GLY A 116 -34.99 8.95 3.56
CA GLY A 116 -33.70 8.52 4.09
C GLY A 116 -32.99 7.43 3.27
N PHE A 117 -33.62 6.90 2.22
CA PHE A 117 -33.05 5.85 1.35
C PHE A 117 -32.62 6.42 0.00
N LYS A 118 -31.47 5.96 -0.52
CA LYS A 118 -31.03 6.19 -1.91
C LYS A 118 -32.07 5.64 -2.88
N GLN A 119 -32.49 6.47 -3.82
CA GLN A 119 -33.44 6.11 -4.89
C GLN A 119 -32.99 6.62 -6.26
N GLY A 120 -33.45 5.95 -7.32
CA GLY A 120 -33.28 6.39 -8.69
C GLY A 120 -31.83 6.27 -9.17
N GLN A 121 -31.46 7.08 -10.16
CA GLN A 121 -30.12 7.04 -10.76
C GLN A 121 -29.07 7.64 -9.81
N TRP A 122 -27.98 6.92 -9.65
CA TRP A 122 -26.81 7.32 -8.90
C TRP A 122 -25.55 7.19 -9.74
N MET A 123 -24.59 8.05 -9.43
CA MET A 123 -23.20 7.87 -9.81
C MET A 123 -22.33 8.07 -8.58
N MET A 124 -21.37 7.19 -8.32
CA MET A 124 -20.53 7.22 -7.12
C MET A 124 -19.09 6.85 -7.48
N PRO A 125 -18.08 7.31 -6.72
CA PRO A 125 -16.72 6.81 -6.89
C PRO A 125 -16.67 5.29 -6.68
N PHE A 126 -15.91 4.58 -7.50
CA PHE A 126 -15.61 3.16 -7.29
C PHE A 126 -14.82 2.98 -5.99
N ASN A 127 -14.97 1.84 -5.29
CA ASN A 127 -14.35 1.60 -3.98
C ASN A 127 -12.83 1.89 -3.94
N ASN A 128 -12.09 1.57 -5.01
CA ASN A 128 -10.65 1.83 -5.11
C ASN A 128 -10.31 3.02 -6.00
N CYS A 129 -11.21 4.00 -6.12
CA CYS A 129 -10.95 5.22 -6.87
C CYS A 129 -9.78 5.98 -6.23
N SER A 130 -8.76 6.26 -7.03
CA SER A 130 -7.62 7.10 -6.67
C SER A 130 -7.40 8.19 -7.72
N SER A 131 -6.48 9.10 -7.42
CA SER A 131 -5.95 10.12 -8.33
C SER A 131 -5.33 9.51 -9.59
N GLN A 132 -4.87 8.26 -9.51
CA GLN A 132 -4.36 7.47 -10.65
C GLN A 132 -5.47 6.73 -11.42
N SER A 133 -6.68 6.64 -10.87
CA SER A 133 -7.75 5.78 -11.39
C SER A 133 -9.13 6.32 -11.06
N TYR A 134 -9.46 7.49 -11.62
CA TYR A 134 -10.78 8.08 -11.40
C TYR A 134 -11.87 7.28 -12.13
N VAL A 135 -12.43 6.28 -11.43
CA VAL A 135 -13.51 5.42 -11.88
C VAL A 135 -14.77 5.72 -11.08
N CYS A 136 -15.89 5.86 -11.78
CA CYS A 136 -17.21 5.96 -11.19
C CYS A 136 -18.03 4.71 -11.49
N GLU A 137 -18.91 4.35 -10.58
CA GLU A 137 -20.01 3.42 -10.80
C GLU A 137 -21.28 4.23 -11.05
N SER A 138 -22.14 3.80 -11.97
CA SER A 138 -23.45 4.43 -12.17
C SER A 138 -24.54 3.41 -12.45
N GLY A 139 -25.69 3.59 -11.82
CA GLY A 139 -26.86 2.72 -11.96
C GLY A 139 -27.97 3.16 -11.03
N GLU A 140 -28.97 2.29 -10.85
CA GLU A 140 -30.16 2.63 -10.06
C GLU A 140 -30.09 2.06 -8.63
N PHE A 141 -30.57 2.84 -7.66
CA PHE A 141 -30.90 2.37 -6.33
C PHE A 141 -32.42 2.29 -6.13
N CYS A 142 -32.86 1.23 -5.47
CA CYS A 142 -34.22 0.96 -5.05
C CYS A 142 -34.21 0.73 -3.53
N ASN A 143 -34.58 1.73 -2.71
CA ASN A 143 -34.52 1.66 -1.24
C ASN A 143 -33.13 1.26 -0.68
N ASN A 144 -32.08 2.03 -0.99
CA ASN A 144 -30.67 1.71 -0.63
C ASN A 144 -30.08 0.44 -1.27
N LEU A 145 -30.84 -0.33 -2.06
CA LEU A 145 -30.36 -1.52 -2.76
C LEU A 145 -30.02 -1.21 -4.22
N LYS A 146 -28.85 -1.63 -4.69
CA LYS A 146 -28.51 -1.55 -6.12
C LYS A 146 -29.48 -2.42 -6.92
N CYS A 147 -30.09 -1.89 -7.97
CA CYS A 147 -31.03 -2.58 -8.83
C CYS A 147 -30.73 -2.27 -10.31
N GLY A 148 -31.12 -3.17 -11.21
CA GLY A 148 -31.02 -2.95 -12.66
C GLY A 148 -29.57 -2.89 -13.16
N ARG A 149 -29.34 -2.18 -14.26
CA ARG A 149 -28.03 -2.07 -14.91
C ARG A 149 -27.12 -1.11 -14.14
N TRP A 150 -25.89 -1.55 -13.88
CA TRP A 150 -24.81 -0.78 -13.31
C TRP A 150 -23.61 -0.77 -14.26
N ASN A 151 -22.98 0.38 -14.43
CA ASN A 151 -21.88 0.61 -15.35
C ASN A 151 -20.66 1.15 -14.60
N TYR A 152 -19.46 0.71 -14.99
CA TYR A 152 -18.21 1.34 -14.60
C TYR A 152 -17.81 2.36 -15.67
N ILE A 153 -17.59 3.61 -15.26
CA ILE A 153 -17.29 4.74 -16.11
C ILE A 153 -15.89 5.24 -15.79
N TYR A 154 -15.04 5.29 -16.80
CA TYR A 154 -13.67 5.77 -16.69
C TYR A 154 -13.36 6.64 -17.92
N LYS A 155 -12.83 7.85 -17.70
CA LYS A 155 -12.60 8.85 -18.76
C LYS A 155 -13.82 9.03 -19.69
N ASN A 156 -15.01 9.14 -19.09
CA ASN A 156 -16.31 9.27 -19.75
C ASN A 156 -16.69 8.11 -20.70
N LYS A 157 -16.08 6.93 -20.53
CA LYS A 157 -16.41 5.72 -21.29
C LYS A 157 -16.89 4.63 -20.36
N ILE A 158 -17.92 3.89 -20.76
CA ILE A 158 -18.35 2.68 -20.06
C ILE A 158 -17.30 1.61 -20.34
N ILE A 159 -16.60 1.16 -19.30
CA ILE A 159 -15.54 0.15 -19.38
C ILE A 159 -15.97 -1.20 -18.82
N GLY A 160 -17.11 -1.26 -18.12
CA GLY A 160 -17.65 -2.49 -17.58
C GLY A 160 -18.99 -2.31 -16.87
N GLY A 161 -19.35 -3.28 -16.03
CA GLY A 161 -20.60 -3.31 -15.29
C GLY A 161 -21.41 -4.59 -15.56
N GLY A 162 -22.64 -4.61 -15.06
CA GLY A 162 -23.56 -5.74 -15.15
C GLY A 162 -24.93 -5.38 -14.58
N SER A 163 -25.71 -6.37 -14.17
CA SER A 163 -27.07 -6.13 -13.64
C SER A 163 -27.26 -6.73 -12.26
N TYR A 164 -28.07 -6.06 -11.45
CA TYR A 164 -28.56 -6.51 -10.15
C TYR A 164 -30.04 -6.89 -10.22
N ASP A 165 -30.42 -7.91 -9.46
CA ASP A 165 -31.82 -8.26 -9.23
C ASP A 165 -32.49 -7.35 -8.17
N LYS A 166 -33.74 -7.65 -7.80
CA LYS A 166 -34.50 -6.90 -6.78
C LYS A 166 -33.96 -7.03 -5.36
N LYS A 167 -33.05 -7.99 -5.11
CA LYS A 167 -32.41 -8.24 -3.81
C LYS A 167 -30.97 -7.71 -3.79
N ALA A 168 -30.57 -6.89 -4.76
CA ALA A 168 -29.20 -6.42 -4.96
C ALA A 168 -28.17 -7.55 -5.15
N LEU A 169 -28.59 -8.70 -5.67
CA LEU A 169 -27.68 -9.77 -6.09
C LEU A 169 -27.29 -9.57 -7.54
N LYS A 170 -25.99 -9.71 -7.83
CA LYS A 170 -25.47 -9.68 -9.20
C LYS A 170 -26.06 -10.85 -10.00
N ILE A 171 -26.47 -10.57 -11.25
CA ILE A 171 -27.02 -11.56 -12.18
C ILE A 171 -26.49 -11.34 -13.61
N GLY A 172 -26.46 -12.41 -14.40
CA GLY A 172 -26.12 -12.38 -15.82
C GLY A 172 -24.66 -12.00 -16.09
N LYS A 173 -24.40 -11.45 -17.27
CA LYS A 173 -23.03 -11.10 -17.71
C LYS A 173 -22.50 -9.85 -16.99
N TRP A 174 -21.27 -9.95 -16.51
CA TRP A 174 -20.55 -8.89 -15.83
C TRP A 174 -19.17 -8.66 -16.43
N ILE A 175 -18.74 -7.40 -16.41
CA ILE A 175 -17.36 -6.98 -16.63
C ILE A 175 -16.92 -6.24 -15.36
N GLU A 176 -16.09 -6.87 -14.53
CA GLU A 176 -15.54 -6.30 -13.30
C GLU A 176 -14.18 -5.68 -13.54
N LEU A 177 -13.82 -4.69 -12.73
CA LEU A 177 -12.47 -4.12 -12.72
C LEU A 177 -11.62 -4.84 -11.68
N SER A 178 -10.31 -4.90 -11.89
CA SER A 178 -9.40 -5.34 -10.82
C SER A 178 -9.31 -4.33 -9.69
N ASP A 179 -8.98 -4.82 -8.49
CA ASP A 179 -8.76 -3.96 -7.33
C ASP A 179 -7.60 -2.98 -7.55
N GLY A 180 -6.62 -3.39 -8.38
CA GLY A 180 -5.51 -2.56 -8.85
C GLY A 180 -5.77 -1.90 -10.20
N PHE A 181 -7.02 -1.56 -10.54
CA PHE A 181 -7.31 -0.84 -11.78
C PHE A 181 -6.81 0.60 -11.69
N TYR A 182 -5.93 1.01 -12.61
CA TYR A 182 -5.49 2.39 -12.75
C TYR A 182 -5.01 2.73 -14.16
N ASP A 183 -4.60 3.99 -14.37
CA ASP A 183 -4.12 4.48 -15.65
C ASP A 183 -3.03 3.60 -16.29
N GLY A 184 -2.19 2.92 -15.50
CA GLY A 184 -1.14 2.00 -15.98
C GLY A 184 -1.47 0.50 -15.87
N SER A 185 -2.65 0.14 -15.35
CA SER A 185 -3.13 -1.25 -15.32
C SER A 185 -4.65 -1.32 -15.46
N GLN A 186 -5.10 -1.61 -16.69
CA GLN A 186 -6.53 -1.71 -17.00
C GLN A 186 -6.93 -3.18 -17.16
N VAL A 187 -6.98 -3.90 -16.04
CA VAL A 187 -7.41 -5.30 -15.99
C VAL A 187 -8.92 -5.38 -15.72
N THR A 188 -9.61 -6.22 -16.49
CA THR A 188 -11.03 -6.52 -16.33
C THR A 188 -11.30 -8.02 -16.29
N TYR A 189 -12.34 -8.41 -15.55
CA TYR A 189 -12.81 -9.79 -15.46
C TYR A 189 -14.18 -9.90 -16.11
N LYS A 190 -14.33 -10.79 -17.09
CA LYS A 190 -15.61 -11.00 -17.78
C LYS A 190 -16.15 -12.37 -17.45
N GLY A 191 -17.41 -12.45 -17.02
CA GLY A 191 -18.04 -13.72 -16.73
C GLY A 191 -19.50 -13.55 -16.38
N GLU A 192 -20.07 -14.56 -15.74
CA GLU A 192 -21.48 -14.60 -15.38
C GLU A 192 -21.69 -14.75 -13.87
N TYR A 193 -22.76 -14.13 -13.39
CA TYR A 193 -23.28 -14.28 -12.05
C TYR A 193 -24.64 -14.96 -12.07
N ASN A 194 -24.84 -15.86 -11.12
CA ASN A 194 -26.14 -16.44 -10.78
C ASN A 194 -26.40 -16.25 -9.28
N ASN A 195 -27.46 -15.50 -8.94
CA ASN A 195 -27.83 -15.19 -7.54
C ASN A 195 -26.67 -14.66 -6.70
N GLY A 196 -25.89 -13.71 -7.23
CA GLY A 196 -24.76 -13.10 -6.54
C GLY A 196 -23.49 -13.96 -6.51
N LYS A 197 -23.51 -15.18 -7.04
CA LYS A 197 -22.33 -16.08 -7.12
C LYS A 197 -21.77 -16.11 -8.54
N LYS A 198 -20.43 -16.11 -8.67
CA LYS A 198 -19.76 -16.30 -9.97
C LYS A 198 -20.00 -17.72 -10.48
N VAL A 199 -20.32 -17.86 -11.76
CA VAL A 199 -20.54 -19.16 -12.42
C VAL A 199 -19.91 -19.18 -13.79
N GLY A 200 -19.61 -20.39 -14.29
CA GLY A 200 -19.12 -20.59 -15.65
C GLY A 200 -17.70 -20.06 -15.87
N LEU A 201 -17.36 -19.85 -17.14
CA LEU A 201 -16.06 -19.35 -17.53
C LEU A 201 -15.92 -17.86 -17.16
N TRP A 202 -14.80 -17.53 -16.54
CA TRP A 202 -14.41 -16.16 -16.21
C TRP A 202 -13.08 -15.85 -16.88
N GLU A 203 -13.08 -14.84 -17.73
CA GLU A 203 -11.94 -14.40 -18.54
C GLU A 203 -11.28 -13.17 -17.94
N ILE A 204 -9.95 -13.10 -18.02
CA ILE A 204 -9.15 -11.94 -17.62
C ILE A 204 -8.66 -11.24 -18.88
N TRP A 205 -8.98 -9.96 -18.99
CA TRP A 205 -8.61 -9.11 -20.10
C TRP A 205 -7.76 -7.95 -19.62
N TYR A 206 -6.72 -7.62 -20.37
CA TYR A 206 -5.84 -6.51 -20.10
C TYR A 206 -5.74 -5.55 -21.27
N LYS A 207 -5.83 -4.26 -20.99
CA LYS A 207 -5.58 -3.21 -21.98
C LYS A 207 -4.26 -2.51 -21.66
N ASN A 208 -3.28 -2.68 -22.55
CA ASN A 208 -2.03 -1.94 -22.48
C ASN A 208 -2.29 -0.45 -22.78
N VAL A 209 -1.66 0.42 -22.00
CA VAL A 209 -1.93 1.86 -22.03
C VAL A 209 -1.02 2.58 -23.02
N LYS A 210 0.20 2.05 -23.22
CA LYS A 210 1.24 2.62 -24.08
C LYS A 210 1.19 2.10 -25.52
N GLY A 211 0.44 1.05 -25.82
CA GLY A 211 0.45 0.35 -27.10
C GLY A 211 -0.91 0.25 -27.80
N ASP A 212 -1.11 -0.85 -28.54
CA ASP A 212 -2.38 -1.19 -29.17
C ASP A 212 -3.48 -1.13 -28.12
N GLN A 213 -4.42 -0.18 -28.26
CA GLN A 213 -5.55 0.00 -27.34
C GLN A 213 -6.56 -1.17 -27.36
N LYS A 214 -6.14 -2.34 -27.85
CA LYS A 214 -6.91 -3.58 -27.92
C LYS A 214 -6.74 -4.34 -26.61
N ASN A 215 -7.84 -4.90 -26.14
CA ASN A 215 -7.83 -5.79 -24.99
C ASN A 215 -7.15 -7.11 -25.39
N LYS A 216 -6.18 -7.55 -24.58
CA LYS A 216 -5.51 -8.84 -24.69
C LYS A 216 -6.11 -9.80 -23.67
N PHE A 217 -6.45 -11.01 -24.12
CA PHE A 217 -6.84 -12.08 -23.22
C PHE A 217 -5.59 -12.60 -22.50
N ILE A 218 -5.63 -12.64 -21.17
CA ILE A 218 -4.51 -13.09 -20.33
C ILE A 218 -4.74 -14.51 -19.81
N GLY A 219 -5.97 -14.81 -19.44
CA GLY A 219 -6.25 -15.98 -18.62
C GLY A 219 -7.67 -16.04 -18.11
N GLY A 220 -7.89 -16.77 -17.04
CA GLY A 220 -9.22 -17.08 -16.53
C GLY A 220 -9.36 -18.50 -16.03
N GLY A 221 -10.58 -18.89 -15.72
CA GLY A 221 -10.91 -20.25 -15.32
C GLY A 221 -12.39 -20.43 -15.03
N LEU A 222 -12.76 -21.60 -14.49
CA LEU A 222 -14.15 -21.97 -14.25
C LEU A 222 -14.55 -21.69 -12.80
N TYR A 223 -15.66 -21.00 -12.61
CA TYR A 223 -16.37 -20.95 -11.34
C TYR A 223 -17.52 -21.95 -11.30
N ASN A 224 -17.63 -22.68 -10.20
CA ASN A 224 -18.79 -23.47 -9.83
C ASN A 224 -19.37 -22.91 -8.53
N GLU A 225 -20.56 -22.29 -8.61
CA GLU A 225 -21.27 -21.68 -7.48
C GLU A 225 -20.43 -20.74 -6.60
N GLY A 226 -19.64 -19.88 -7.23
CA GLY A 226 -18.76 -18.93 -6.52
C GLY A 226 -17.40 -19.50 -6.15
N SER A 227 -17.15 -20.79 -6.41
CA SER A 227 -15.86 -21.44 -6.15
C SER A 227 -15.06 -21.70 -7.42
N LYS A 228 -13.78 -21.29 -7.43
CA LYS A 228 -12.84 -21.63 -8.51
C LYS A 228 -12.63 -23.15 -8.58
N GLN A 229 -12.69 -23.69 -9.80
CA GLN A 229 -12.46 -25.10 -10.11
C GLN A 229 -11.56 -25.27 -11.33
N GLY A 230 -10.82 -26.37 -11.37
CA GLY A 230 -10.06 -26.80 -12.54
C GLY A 230 -8.87 -25.89 -12.85
N LYS A 231 -8.48 -25.81 -14.12
CA LYS A 231 -7.35 -24.98 -14.56
C LYS A 231 -7.69 -23.50 -14.44
N TRP A 232 -6.75 -22.73 -13.90
CA TRP A 232 -6.85 -21.30 -13.75
C TRP A 232 -5.56 -20.63 -14.15
N VAL A 233 -5.71 -19.48 -14.80
CA VAL A 233 -4.66 -18.48 -14.96
C VAL A 233 -5.12 -17.22 -14.26
N GLU A 234 -4.34 -16.72 -13.30
CA GLU A 234 -4.62 -15.51 -12.54
C GLU A 234 -3.46 -14.51 -12.67
N ILE A 235 -3.78 -13.23 -12.55
CA ILE A 235 -2.76 -12.18 -12.50
C ILE A 235 -2.13 -12.12 -11.11
N TRP A 236 -0.85 -11.76 -11.06
CA TRP A 236 -0.14 -11.48 -9.81
C TRP A 236 -0.58 -10.14 -9.19
N GLU A 237 -0.40 -10.00 -7.87
CA GLU A 237 -0.73 -8.76 -7.16
C GLU A 237 0.28 -7.67 -7.52
N GLY A 238 -0.16 -6.57 -8.11
CA GLY A 238 0.75 -5.59 -8.72
C GLY A 238 1.03 -5.89 -10.19
N PHE A 239 0.09 -6.53 -10.88
CA PHE A 239 0.10 -6.63 -12.34
C PHE A 239 -0.03 -5.26 -13.00
N TYR A 240 0.97 -4.86 -13.78
CA TYR A 240 0.94 -3.71 -14.68
C TYR A 240 1.88 -3.92 -15.88
N ASP A 241 1.97 -2.93 -16.77
CA ASP A 241 2.72 -3.02 -18.03
C ASP A 241 4.16 -3.56 -17.89
N ASP A 242 4.88 -3.25 -16.79
CA ASP A 242 6.29 -3.67 -16.64
C ASP A 242 6.50 -4.94 -15.79
N SER A 243 5.48 -5.45 -15.08
CA SER A 243 5.57 -6.70 -14.31
C SER A 243 4.99 -7.88 -15.07
N CYS A 244 3.75 -7.74 -15.55
CA CYS A 244 3.07 -8.70 -16.42
C CYS A 244 3.17 -10.18 -15.97
N VAL A 245 3.10 -10.43 -14.66
CA VAL A 245 3.23 -11.77 -14.09
C VAL A 245 1.86 -12.44 -13.94
N ILE A 246 1.77 -13.70 -14.36
CA ILE A 246 0.60 -14.56 -14.17
C ILE A 246 0.98 -15.85 -13.43
N ASN A 247 0.04 -16.37 -12.66
CA ASN A 247 0.13 -17.68 -12.05
C ASN A 247 -0.83 -18.63 -12.75
N SER A 248 -0.41 -19.86 -13.02
CA SER A 248 -1.25 -20.88 -13.63
C SER A 248 -1.20 -22.17 -12.83
N GLY A 249 -2.34 -22.81 -12.62
CA GLY A 249 -2.42 -24.07 -11.91
C GLY A 249 -3.84 -24.58 -11.78
N ILE A 250 -4.09 -25.44 -10.79
CA ILE A 250 -5.40 -26.05 -10.56
C ILE A 250 -5.99 -25.55 -9.26
N TYR A 251 -7.28 -25.22 -9.29
CA TYR A 251 -8.11 -25.01 -8.11
C TYR A 251 -9.06 -26.19 -7.88
N ARG A 252 -9.31 -26.49 -6.61
CA ARG A 252 -10.40 -27.34 -6.13
C ARG A 252 -11.12 -26.59 -5.01
N ASN A 253 -12.36 -26.17 -5.25
CA ASN A 253 -13.16 -25.41 -4.27
C ASN A 253 -12.47 -24.15 -3.71
N ASN A 254 -11.93 -23.27 -4.58
CA ASN A 254 -11.11 -22.11 -4.19
C ASN A 254 -9.74 -22.41 -3.58
N ILE A 255 -9.34 -23.68 -3.45
CA ILE A 255 -8.05 -24.06 -2.89
C ILE A 255 -7.09 -24.46 -4.00
N LYS A 256 -5.87 -23.93 -3.98
CA LYS A 256 -4.82 -24.27 -4.94
C LYS A 256 -4.30 -25.68 -4.65
N VAL A 257 -4.22 -26.52 -5.68
CA VAL A 257 -3.72 -27.90 -5.58
C VAL A 257 -2.70 -28.19 -6.68
N GLY A 258 -1.80 -29.13 -6.40
CA GLY A 258 -0.82 -29.62 -7.36
C GLY A 258 0.15 -28.55 -7.86
N LYS A 259 0.67 -28.74 -9.08
CA LYS A 259 1.67 -27.86 -9.67
C LYS A 259 1.09 -26.48 -10.04
N TRP A 260 1.82 -25.45 -9.68
CA TRP A 260 1.55 -24.05 -10.02
C TRP A 260 2.78 -23.41 -10.64
N ASP A 261 2.62 -22.81 -11.82
CA ASP A 261 3.67 -22.14 -12.56
C ASP A 261 3.50 -20.62 -12.43
N ILE A 262 4.62 -19.90 -12.25
CA ILE A 262 4.68 -18.43 -12.31
C ILE A 262 5.32 -18.08 -13.65
N MET A 263 4.61 -17.29 -14.46
CA MET A 263 5.00 -16.97 -15.83
C MET A 263 4.97 -15.47 -16.07
N THR A 264 5.89 -15.02 -16.92
CA THR A 264 5.77 -13.77 -17.66
C THR A 264 5.13 -14.05 -19.02
N TRP A 265 4.86 -13.02 -19.82
CA TRP A 265 4.40 -13.21 -21.21
C TRP A 265 5.29 -14.09 -22.08
N ILE A 266 6.58 -14.21 -21.74
CA ILE A 266 7.59 -14.84 -22.60
C ILE A 266 8.13 -16.15 -22.05
N LYS A 267 8.10 -16.37 -20.73
CA LYS A 267 8.69 -17.56 -20.11
C LYS A 267 8.15 -17.84 -18.70
N GLN A 268 8.22 -19.10 -18.31
CA GLN A 268 8.10 -19.52 -16.93
C GLN A 268 9.31 -19.02 -16.12
N ILE A 269 9.05 -18.35 -15.00
CA ILE A 269 10.07 -17.77 -14.12
C ILE A 269 10.11 -18.40 -12.73
N GLY A 270 9.03 -19.10 -12.34
CA GLY A 270 8.97 -19.79 -11.06
C GLY A 270 7.77 -20.73 -10.93
N GLY A 271 7.39 -21.02 -9.69
CA GLY A 271 6.34 -21.98 -9.37
C GLY A 271 6.74 -22.98 -8.28
N GLY A 272 5.84 -23.92 -8.01
CA GLY A 272 6.03 -25.01 -7.07
C GLY A 272 4.78 -25.87 -7.00
N SER A 273 4.63 -26.67 -5.94
CA SER A 273 3.46 -27.54 -5.78
C SER A 273 2.73 -27.27 -4.47
N TYR A 274 1.41 -27.28 -4.53
CA TYR A 274 0.53 -27.37 -3.37
C TYR A 274 0.17 -28.83 -3.09
N ASP A 275 -0.28 -29.12 -1.87
CA ASP A 275 -0.81 -30.43 -1.51
C ASP A 275 -2.01 -30.82 -2.39
N GLU A 276 -2.13 -32.12 -2.65
CA GLU A 276 -3.23 -32.69 -3.43
C GLU A 276 -4.49 -32.92 -2.59
N GLU A 277 -4.38 -32.83 -1.26
CA GLU A 277 -5.51 -33.01 -0.33
C GLU A 277 -6.47 -31.82 -0.36
N GLY A 278 -6.03 -30.68 -0.88
CA GLY A 278 -6.85 -29.47 -0.98
C GLY A 278 -6.83 -28.66 0.30
N GLN A 279 -5.69 -28.59 0.98
CA GLN A 279 -5.47 -27.69 2.12
C GLN A 279 -4.81 -26.37 1.70
N GLY A 280 -4.23 -26.29 0.49
CA GLY A 280 -3.57 -25.09 -0.03
C GLY A 280 -2.17 -24.87 0.57
N ILE A 281 -1.55 -25.95 1.03
CA ILE A 281 -0.25 -26.01 1.67
C ILE A 281 0.84 -26.17 0.61
N LYS A 282 1.81 -25.26 0.60
CA LYS A 282 3.00 -25.37 -0.28
C LYS A 282 3.89 -26.53 0.17
N LEU A 283 4.38 -27.30 -0.80
CA LEU A 283 5.27 -28.46 -0.60
C LEU A 283 6.45 -28.43 -1.59
N GLY A 284 7.58 -28.99 -1.15
CA GLY A 284 8.75 -29.28 -1.97
C GLY A 284 9.46 -28.02 -2.47
N ASN A 285 10.11 -28.13 -3.62
CA ASN A 285 10.88 -27.02 -4.20
C ASN A 285 9.94 -25.92 -4.73
N TRP A 286 10.28 -24.68 -4.39
CA TRP A 286 9.58 -23.48 -4.79
C TRP A 286 10.53 -22.43 -5.33
N VAL A 287 10.02 -21.72 -6.35
CA VAL A 287 10.62 -20.53 -6.92
C VAL A 287 9.58 -19.42 -6.81
N GLU A 288 9.81 -18.48 -5.89
CA GLU A 288 8.96 -17.32 -5.64
C GLU A 288 9.56 -16.06 -6.28
N ILE A 289 8.75 -15.02 -6.42
CA ILE A 289 9.18 -13.70 -6.87
C ILE A 289 8.91 -12.66 -5.79
N SER A 290 9.67 -11.56 -5.77
CA SER A 290 9.45 -10.47 -4.81
C SER A 290 8.18 -9.66 -5.06
N ASP A 291 7.63 -9.05 -4.02
CA ASP A 291 6.52 -8.09 -4.10
C ASP A 291 6.82 -6.84 -4.96
N GLY A 292 8.09 -6.54 -5.19
CA GLY A 292 8.54 -5.49 -6.11
C GLY A 292 8.87 -5.99 -7.53
N PHE A 293 8.50 -7.23 -7.89
CA PHE A 293 8.93 -7.84 -9.15
C PHE A 293 8.46 -7.02 -10.36
N ASN A 294 9.44 -6.48 -11.08
CA ASN A 294 9.21 -5.71 -12.30
C ASN A 294 10.42 -5.81 -13.23
N ARG A 295 10.31 -5.23 -14.40
CA ARG A 295 11.37 -5.23 -15.42
C ARG A 295 12.75 -4.81 -14.90
N SER A 296 12.82 -3.85 -13.98
CA SER A 296 14.05 -3.31 -13.37
C SER A 296 14.40 -3.93 -11.99
N SER A 297 13.59 -4.87 -11.49
CA SER A 297 13.84 -5.61 -10.25
C SER A 297 13.24 -7.01 -10.35
N GLN A 298 14.02 -7.96 -10.89
CA GLN A 298 13.59 -9.36 -11.04
C GLN A 298 14.25 -10.21 -9.95
N ILE A 299 13.76 -10.05 -8.72
CA ILE A 299 14.21 -10.86 -7.58
C ILE A 299 13.41 -12.16 -7.51
N ILE A 300 14.14 -13.26 -7.36
CA ILE A 300 13.62 -14.62 -7.29
C ILE A 300 14.12 -15.28 -6.00
N TYR A 301 13.25 -15.98 -5.28
CA TYR A 301 13.61 -16.77 -4.10
C TYR A 301 13.44 -18.25 -4.39
N CYS A 302 14.50 -19.02 -4.25
CA CYS A 302 14.49 -20.46 -4.47
C CYS A 302 14.73 -21.20 -3.16
N GLY A 303 13.90 -22.20 -2.84
CA GLY A 303 14.13 -23.06 -1.69
C GLY A 303 13.03 -24.10 -1.53
N GLU A 304 12.92 -24.69 -0.35
CA GLU A 304 11.98 -25.77 -0.07
C GLU A 304 10.91 -25.35 0.95
N TYR A 305 9.70 -25.86 0.73
CA TYR A 305 8.60 -25.83 1.67
C TYR A 305 8.31 -27.22 2.23
N LEU A 306 8.12 -27.30 3.54
CA LEU A 306 7.59 -28.46 4.24
C LEU A 306 6.37 -28.03 5.05
N ASN A 307 5.22 -28.63 4.77
CA ASN A 307 3.94 -28.30 5.42
C ASN A 307 3.64 -26.79 5.42
N GLY A 308 3.85 -26.13 4.27
CA GLY A 308 3.54 -24.71 4.10
C GLY A 308 4.54 -23.76 4.75
N ARG A 309 5.65 -24.27 5.29
CA ARG A 309 6.70 -23.47 5.92
C ARG A 309 8.03 -23.62 5.18
N LYS A 310 8.78 -22.53 5.07
CA LYS A 310 10.11 -22.53 4.45
C LYS A 310 11.09 -23.33 5.31
N VAL A 311 11.84 -24.23 4.71
CA VAL A 311 12.86 -25.05 5.37
C VAL A 311 14.16 -25.05 4.59
N GLY A 312 15.26 -25.42 5.26
CA GLY A 312 16.55 -25.63 4.62
C GLY A 312 17.13 -24.37 3.97
N ARG A 313 17.90 -24.57 2.89
CA ARG A 313 18.58 -23.49 2.18
C ARG A 313 17.62 -22.74 1.27
N TRP A 314 17.63 -21.42 1.40
CA TRP A 314 16.94 -20.50 0.51
C TRP A 314 17.94 -19.54 -0.13
N ASP A 315 17.89 -19.43 -1.44
CA ASP A 315 18.75 -18.55 -2.23
C ASP A 315 17.94 -17.40 -2.83
N ILE A 316 18.55 -16.21 -2.84
CA ILE A 316 18.01 -15.02 -3.48
C ILE A 316 18.79 -14.80 -4.77
N LEU A 317 18.09 -14.88 -5.89
CA LEU A 317 18.62 -14.70 -7.23
C LEU A 317 18.13 -13.36 -7.78
N TYR A 318 19.01 -12.66 -8.49
CA TYR A 318 18.68 -11.46 -9.24
C TYR A 318 18.92 -11.72 -10.73
N GLN A 319 17.93 -11.36 -11.54
CA GLN A 319 18.02 -11.37 -12.98
C GLN A 319 18.05 -9.94 -13.50
N GLN A 320 19.17 -9.54 -14.09
CA GLN A 320 19.27 -8.22 -14.72
C GLN A 320 18.32 -8.13 -15.91
N GLU A 321 17.81 -6.93 -16.18
CA GLU A 321 16.99 -6.67 -17.35
C GLU A 321 17.71 -7.15 -18.63
N PHE A 322 16.99 -7.90 -19.48
CA PHE A 322 17.50 -8.52 -20.71
C PHE A 322 18.52 -9.66 -20.57
N SER A 323 19.02 -9.94 -19.37
CA SER A 323 19.85 -11.13 -19.15
C SER A 323 18.99 -12.36 -18.94
N ASN A 324 19.41 -13.50 -19.49
CA ASN A 324 18.86 -14.80 -19.12
C ASN A 324 19.51 -15.37 -17.86
N ASP A 325 20.68 -14.86 -17.50
CA ASP A 325 21.45 -15.33 -16.36
C ASP A 325 20.89 -14.79 -15.05
N LYS A 326 20.97 -15.63 -14.02
CA LYS A 326 20.54 -15.33 -12.66
C LYS A 326 21.78 -15.35 -11.77
N SER A 327 22.05 -14.24 -11.10
CA SER A 327 23.15 -14.15 -10.13
C SER A 327 22.61 -14.37 -8.74
N LYS A 328 23.26 -15.23 -7.96
CA LYS A 328 22.95 -15.40 -6.53
C LYS A 328 23.47 -14.19 -5.76
N ILE A 329 22.56 -13.39 -5.23
CA ILE A 329 22.88 -12.15 -4.51
C ILE A 329 22.62 -12.26 -3.00
N GLY A 330 21.96 -13.33 -2.56
CA GLY A 330 21.75 -13.55 -1.13
C GLY A 330 21.13 -14.89 -0.78
N GLY A 331 20.53 -14.95 0.41
CA GLY A 331 19.92 -16.14 0.98
C GLY A 331 20.47 -16.55 2.33
N GLY A 332 20.01 -17.69 2.83
CA GLY A 332 20.39 -18.23 4.12
C GLY A 332 19.66 -19.54 4.43
N LEU A 333 19.63 -19.92 5.70
CA LEU A 333 19.01 -21.15 6.16
C LEU A 333 17.75 -20.86 6.97
N TYR A 334 16.67 -21.58 6.68
CA TYR A 334 15.54 -21.75 7.59
C TYR A 334 15.76 -23.02 8.41
N ASN A 335 15.16 -23.09 9.59
CA ASN A 335 15.25 -24.27 10.42
C ASN A 335 14.41 -25.43 9.89
N GLU A 336 14.92 -26.64 10.09
CA GLU A 336 14.30 -27.88 9.62
C GLU A 336 13.17 -28.35 10.54
N GLY A 337 13.18 -27.92 11.81
CA GLY A 337 12.10 -28.17 12.78
C GLY A 337 10.75 -27.56 12.40
N GLY A 338 10.67 -26.95 11.21
CA GLY A 338 9.43 -26.63 10.55
C GLY A 338 8.68 -25.50 11.21
N ASN A 339 9.32 -24.54 11.88
CA ASN A 339 8.63 -23.30 12.30
C ASN A 339 8.83 -22.15 11.28
N GLY A 340 9.67 -22.35 10.26
CA GLY A 340 9.93 -21.35 9.22
C GLY A 340 10.81 -20.20 9.68
N ASN A 341 11.56 -20.37 10.76
CA ASN A 341 12.43 -19.34 11.29
C ASN A 341 13.78 -19.34 10.60
N LYS A 342 14.25 -18.15 10.24
CA LYS A 342 15.62 -17.92 9.76
C LYS A 342 16.64 -18.30 10.84
N GLN A 343 17.75 -18.91 10.42
CA GLN A 343 18.86 -19.31 11.27
C GLN A 343 20.21 -19.12 10.58
N GLY A 344 21.26 -18.88 11.36
CA GLY A 344 22.63 -18.78 10.88
C GLY A 344 22.89 -17.52 10.05
N LYS A 345 23.89 -17.56 9.18
CA LYS A 345 24.27 -16.43 8.34
C LYS A 345 23.23 -16.18 7.24
N TRP A 346 22.87 -14.92 7.05
CA TRP A 346 21.93 -14.47 6.04
C TRP A 346 22.48 -13.28 5.27
N VAL A 347 22.13 -13.25 3.99
CA VAL A 347 22.24 -12.08 3.13
C VAL A 347 20.83 -11.73 2.69
N GLU A 348 20.30 -10.62 3.19
CA GLU A 348 19.00 -10.07 2.80
C GLU A 348 19.19 -8.98 1.75
N ILE A 349 18.14 -8.71 0.99
CA ILE A 349 18.08 -7.57 0.08
C ILE A 349 17.21 -6.49 0.68
N TRP A 350 17.45 -5.25 0.26
CA TRP A 350 16.58 -4.13 0.62
C TRP A 350 15.21 -4.23 -0.05
N ASP A 351 14.15 -3.79 0.62
CA ASP A 351 12.78 -3.87 0.08
C ASP A 351 12.62 -3.04 -1.21
N LYS A 352 13.44 -2.01 -1.37
CA LYS A 352 13.51 -1.18 -2.58
C LYS A 352 14.68 -1.58 -3.50
N PHE A 353 15.14 -2.84 -3.41
CA PHE A 353 16.17 -3.36 -4.30
C PHE A 353 15.74 -3.19 -5.76
N SER A 354 16.63 -2.61 -6.55
CA SER A 354 16.47 -2.42 -7.99
C SER A 354 17.86 -2.27 -8.62
N VAL A 355 17.91 -2.23 -9.96
CA VAL A 355 19.15 -1.89 -10.69
C VAL A 355 19.80 -0.57 -10.24
N ASN A 356 19.02 0.35 -9.65
CA ASN A 356 19.52 1.64 -9.16
C ASN A 356 19.85 1.64 -7.66
N SER A 357 19.60 0.54 -6.94
CA SER A 357 19.86 0.43 -5.51
C SER A 357 20.04 -1.03 -5.10
N GLU A 358 21.24 -1.54 -5.38
CA GLU A 358 21.63 -2.91 -5.05
C GLU A 358 22.17 -2.96 -3.61
N VAL A 359 21.27 -2.83 -2.64
CA VAL A 359 21.60 -2.87 -1.21
C VAL A 359 21.30 -4.24 -0.63
N THR A 360 22.28 -4.79 0.10
CA THR A 360 22.14 -6.04 0.87
C THR A 360 22.50 -5.85 2.34
N TYR A 361 21.91 -6.70 3.18
CA TYR A 361 22.15 -6.75 4.62
C TYR A 361 22.75 -8.11 4.96
N ILE A 362 23.91 -8.13 5.60
CA ILE A 362 24.61 -9.36 5.95
C ILE A 362 24.68 -9.47 7.47
N GLY A 363 24.23 -10.58 8.02
CA GLY A 363 24.27 -10.80 9.47
C GLY A 363 23.86 -12.21 9.86
N VAL A 364 23.51 -12.37 11.13
CA VAL A 364 23.12 -13.67 11.71
C VAL A 364 21.71 -13.62 12.27
N TYR A 365 20.98 -14.69 12.01
CA TYR A 365 19.70 -14.97 12.63
C TYR A 365 19.81 -16.09 13.67
N LYS A 366 19.07 -15.93 14.77
CA LYS A 366 18.85 -16.95 15.79
C LYS A 366 17.36 -17.04 16.09
N ASN A 367 16.75 -18.19 15.84
CA ASN A 367 15.31 -18.42 16.02
C ASN A 367 14.42 -17.37 15.34
N GLY A 368 14.79 -16.96 14.12
CA GLY A 368 14.02 -16.00 13.32
C GLY A 368 14.27 -14.55 13.68
N LYS A 369 15.15 -14.27 14.66
CA LYS A 369 15.49 -12.92 15.11
C LYS A 369 16.92 -12.53 14.74
N LYS A 370 17.13 -11.29 14.32
CA LYS A 370 18.45 -10.71 14.03
C LYS A 370 19.26 -10.61 15.32
N VAL A 371 20.51 -11.09 15.29
CA VAL A 371 21.46 -11.01 16.41
C VAL A 371 22.85 -10.59 15.91
N GLY A 372 23.66 -10.05 16.82
CA GLY A 372 25.05 -9.73 16.56
C GLY A 372 25.24 -8.63 15.53
N ASN A 373 26.42 -8.61 14.90
CA ASN A 373 26.78 -7.57 13.93
C ASN A 373 26.07 -7.77 12.60
N TRP A 374 25.48 -6.70 12.11
CA TRP A 374 24.84 -6.61 10.80
C TRP A 374 25.52 -5.53 9.98
N GLU A 375 25.80 -5.85 8.72
CA GLU A 375 26.49 -4.96 7.78
C GLU A 375 25.56 -4.61 6.63
N ILE A 376 25.62 -3.35 6.19
CA ILE A 376 24.90 -2.89 5.00
C ILE A 376 25.92 -2.72 3.89
N TRP A 377 25.69 -3.41 2.78
CA TRP A 377 26.53 -3.38 1.60
C TRP A 377 25.76 -2.79 0.44
N ASN A 378 26.44 -2.04 -0.41
CA ASN A 378 25.88 -1.50 -1.64
C ASN A 378 26.83 -1.81 -2.80
N CYS A 379 26.26 -2.26 -3.91
CA CYS A 379 26.94 -2.41 -5.19
C CYS A 379 26.76 -1.12 -5.99
N ASP A 380 27.86 -0.38 -6.17
CA ASP A 380 27.90 0.88 -6.90
C ASP A 380 28.16 0.68 -8.41
N GLU A 381 28.08 1.77 -9.19
CA GLU A 381 28.48 1.76 -10.61
C GLU A 381 29.87 1.16 -10.79
N GLY A 382 29.98 0.21 -11.73
CA GLY A 382 31.19 -0.57 -11.94
C GLY A 382 31.28 -1.83 -11.07
N TYR A 383 30.16 -2.27 -10.49
CA TYR A 383 30.06 -3.49 -9.66
C TYR A 383 30.95 -3.47 -8.41
N LYS A 384 31.26 -2.26 -7.92
CA LYS A 384 32.07 -2.11 -6.71
C LYS A 384 31.19 -2.27 -5.48
N ILE A 385 31.38 -3.38 -4.78
CA ILE A 385 30.69 -3.65 -3.52
C ILE A 385 31.40 -2.90 -2.39
N THR A 386 30.67 -2.03 -1.68
CA THR A 386 31.20 -1.26 -0.55
C THR A 386 30.32 -1.40 0.68
N LYS A 387 30.94 -1.48 1.86
CA LYS A 387 30.24 -1.44 3.14
C LYS A 387 29.86 0.02 3.43
N ILE A 388 28.55 0.28 3.52
CA ILE A 388 28.00 1.63 3.69
C ILE A 388 27.36 1.85 5.06
N GLY A 389 27.14 0.78 5.83
CA GLY A 389 26.59 0.91 7.16
C GLY A 389 26.44 -0.40 7.92
N GLY A 390 25.51 -0.42 8.87
CA GLY A 390 25.29 -1.53 9.78
C GLY A 390 25.33 -1.13 11.26
N GLY A 391 25.29 -2.14 12.13
CA GLY A 391 25.39 -1.99 13.57
C GLY A 391 25.16 -3.31 14.31
N LEU A 392 24.97 -3.25 15.61
CA LEU A 392 24.82 -4.41 16.48
C LEU A 392 23.36 -4.62 16.89
N TYR A 393 22.83 -5.81 16.70
CA TYR A 393 21.63 -6.29 17.38
C TYR A 393 22.01 -7.06 18.64
N ASN A 394 21.14 -7.02 19.64
CA ASN A 394 21.38 -7.75 20.88
C ASN A 394 21.30 -9.29 20.71
N GLU A 395 21.91 -9.99 21.66
CA GLU A 395 22.00 -11.46 21.64
C GLU A 395 20.78 -12.15 22.28
N SER A 396 19.91 -11.41 22.98
CA SER A 396 18.64 -11.91 23.52
C SER A 396 17.68 -12.33 22.40
N GLY A 397 17.89 -11.80 21.18
CA GLY A 397 17.04 -12.04 20.02
C GLY A 397 15.73 -11.28 20.10
N ASP A 398 15.61 -10.17 20.82
CA ASP A 398 14.44 -9.30 20.68
C ASP A 398 14.56 -8.30 19.50
N GLU A 399 15.65 -8.39 18.73
CA GLU A 399 15.98 -7.51 17.61
C GLU A 399 16.19 -6.04 18.00
N SER A 400 16.46 -5.77 19.28
CA SER A 400 16.84 -4.43 19.70
C SER A 400 18.22 -4.09 19.17
N LYS A 401 18.29 -2.99 18.43
CA LYS A 401 19.54 -2.35 18.02
C LYS A 401 20.29 -1.82 19.25
N GLN A 402 21.61 -1.92 19.21
CA GLN A 402 22.52 -1.46 20.25
C GLN A 402 23.78 -0.80 19.64
N GLY A 403 24.36 0.14 20.38
CA GLY A 403 25.64 0.75 20.04
C GLY A 403 25.58 1.67 18.83
N ASN A 404 26.71 1.80 18.12
CA ASN A 404 26.81 2.65 16.94
C ASN A 404 26.08 2.01 15.75
N TRP A 405 25.34 2.83 15.01
CA TRP A 405 24.57 2.43 13.85
C TRP A 405 24.74 3.41 12.70
N VAL A 406 24.76 2.84 11.50
CA VAL A 406 24.62 3.57 10.25
C VAL A 406 23.45 2.99 9.48
N GLU A 407 22.39 3.77 9.34
CA GLU A 407 21.18 3.42 8.59
C GLU A 407 21.20 4.07 7.21
N ILE A 408 20.44 3.51 6.27
CA ILE A 408 20.21 4.11 4.95
C ILE A 408 18.83 4.75 4.90
N SER A 409 18.68 5.84 4.13
CA SER A 409 17.38 6.46 3.92
C SER A 409 16.43 5.64 3.06
N GLU A 410 15.13 5.86 3.19
CA GLU A 410 14.14 5.26 2.30
C GLU A 410 14.32 5.61 0.82
N GLY A 411 14.94 6.76 0.54
CA GLY A 411 15.29 7.19 -0.81
C GLY A 411 16.66 6.67 -1.28
N PHE A 412 17.31 5.78 -0.53
CA PHE A 412 18.68 5.37 -0.82
C PHE A 412 18.80 4.75 -2.21
N GLY A 413 19.72 5.25 -3.01
CA GLY A 413 20.00 4.68 -4.32
C GLY A 413 20.98 5.54 -5.10
N TYR A 414 21.08 5.28 -6.40
CA TYR A 414 22.06 5.93 -7.27
C TYR A 414 22.05 7.46 -7.15
N SER A 415 20.86 8.07 -7.13
CA SER A 415 20.69 9.52 -7.05
C SER A 415 20.74 10.09 -5.62
N ALA A 416 20.71 9.24 -4.60
CA ALA A 416 20.57 9.66 -3.21
C ALA A 416 21.24 8.69 -2.24
N LYS A 417 22.53 8.92 -1.93
CA LYS A 417 23.27 8.09 -0.95
C LYS A 417 23.19 8.70 0.45
N THR A 418 21.98 8.77 0.98
CA THR A 418 21.76 9.36 2.31
C THR A 418 21.82 8.30 3.41
N THR A 419 22.64 8.56 4.42
CA THR A 419 22.84 7.69 5.58
C THR A 419 22.63 8.44 6.89
N TYR A 420 22.18 7.74 7.92
CA TYR A 420 21.96 8.25 9.27
C TYR A 420 22.93 7.59 10.23
N HIS A 421 23.75 8.38 10.91
CA HIS A 421 24.81 7.91 11.78
C HIS A 421 24.44 8.26 13.21
N GLY A 422 24.41 7.30 14.12
CA GLY A 422 24.10 7.59 15.52
C GLY A 422 24.20 6.36 16.39
N ARG A 423 23.49 6.38 17.52
CA ARG A 423 23.53 5.29 18.51
C ARG A 423 22.15 4.82 18.91
N TYR A 424 22.11 3.54 19.27
CA TYR A 424 20.95 2.85 19.81
C TYR A 424 21.20 2.29 21.21
N LYS A 425 20.19 2.41 22.07
CA LYS A 425 20.11 1.80 23.40
C LYS A 425 18.74 1.15 23.52
N GLU A 426 18.70 -0.17 23.73
CA GLU A 426 17.45 -0.93 23.87
C GLU A 426 16.46 -0.69 22.70
N GLY A 427 16.98 -0.63 21.48
CA GLY A 427 16.18 -0.43 20.27
C GLY A 427 15.75 1.02 20.02
N GLN A 428 16.04 1.95 20.94
CA GLN A 428 15.72 3.38 20.79
C GLN A 428 16.95 4.21 20.39
N LYS A 429 16.71 5.22 19.55
CA LYS A 429 17.75 6.18 19.15
C LYS A 429 18.08 7.09 20.34
N PHE A 430 19.36 7.30 20.61
CA PHE A 430 19.77 8.21 21.70
C PHE A 430 21.00 9.04 21.30
N GLY A 431 21.15 10.20 21.93
CA GLY A 431 22.25 11.14 21.70
C GLY A 431 22.30 11.72 20.28
N ARG A 432 23.50 12.14 19.85
CA ARG A 432 23.71 12.80 18.55
C ARG A 432 23.49 11.84 17.38
N TRP A 433 22.74 12.32 16.38
CA TRP A 433 22.55 11.68 15.08
C TRP A 433 22.90 12.63 13.96
N ASP A 434 23.72 12.17 13.02
CA ASP A 434 24.12 12.94 11.84
C ASP A 434 23.49 12.37 10.56
N ILE A 435 23.04 13.26 9.69
CA ILE A 435 22.54 12.90 8.35
C ILE A 435 23.66 13.21 7.36
N LYS A 436 24.11 12.20 6.61
CA LYS A 436 25.16 12.34 5.60
C LYS A 436 24.62 12.02 4.21
N TYR A 437 24.90 12.89 3.25
CA TYR A 437 24.64 12.68 1.83
C TYR A 437 25.97 12.62 1.09
N ASN A 438 26.24 11.52 0.38
CA ASN A 438 27.55 11.26 -0.25
C ASN A 438 28.70 11.46 0.76
N GLN A 439 28.55 10.89 1.96
CA GLN A 439 29.49 11.00 3.09
C GLN A 439 29.65 12.41 3.71
N LYS A 440 29.10 13.45 3.10
CA LYS A 440 29.10 14.80 3.66
C LYS A 440 27.94 15.01 4.62
N GLN A 441 28.20 15.54 5.81
CA GLN A 441 27.13 15.90 6.74
C GLN A 441 26.27 17.04 6.18
N ILE A 442 24.96 16.81 6.11
CA ILE A 442 23.96 17.76 5.62
C ILE A 442 22.89 18.10 6.66
N GLY A 443 22.84 17.34 7.76
CA GLY A 443 21.86 17.57 8.81
C GLY A 443 22.09 16.68 10.03
N GLY A 444 21.05 16.52 10.84
CA GLY A 444 21.10 15.80 12.10
C GLY A 444 20.54 16.59 13.28
N GLY A 445 20.64 16.01 14.45
CA GLY A 445 20.16 16.56 15.71
C GLY A 445 20.45 15.60 16.85
N SER A 446 19.85 15.82 18.01
CA SER A 446 20.05 14.95 19.17
C SER A 446 18.73 14.36 19.64
N TYR A 447 18.79 13.09 20.02
CA TYR A 447 17.75 12.43 20.81
C TYR A 447 18.08 12.58 22.30
N ASP A 448 17.10 12.33 23.17
CA ASP A 448 17.32 12.25 24.61
C ASP A 448 18.40 11.20 24.95
N GLU A 449 19.12 11.45 26.04
CA GLU A 449 20.18 10.55 26.51
C GLU A 449 19.64 9.38 27.36
N GLU A 450 18.37 9.45 27.78
CA GLU A 450 17.73 8.38 28.55
C GLU A 450 17.46 7.14 27.68
N GLY A 451 17.29 7.34 26.37
CA GLY A 451 17.00 6.30 25.40
C GLY A 451 15.50 6.12 25.17
N GLN A 452 14.70 7.18 25.31
CA GLN A 452 13.26 7.16 25.01
C GLN A 452 12.96 7.41 23.52
N GLY A 453 13.96 7.79 22.72
CA GLY A 453 13.80 8.06 21.29
C GLY A 453 13.17 9.43 20.97
N MET A 454 13.14 10.34 21.94
CA MET A 454 12.60 11.69 21.80
C MET A 454 13.63 12.62 21.17
N LYS A 455 13.27 13.26 20.06
CA LYS A 455 14.09 14.34 19.47
C LYS A 455 14.10 15.56 20.38
N LEU A 456 15.27 16.18 20.56
CA LEU A 456 15.48 17.37 21.36
C LEU A 456 16.33 18.41 20.63
N GLY A 457 16.11 19.69 20.94
CA GLY A 457 16.97 20.78 20.53
C GLY A 457 16.89 21.08 19.03
N ASN A 458 17.99 21.57 18.46
CA ASN A 458 18.03 21.96 17.05
C ASN A 458 18.17 20.74 16.14
N TRP A 459 17.40 20.72 15.07
CA TRP A 459 17.36 19.64 14.09
C TRP A 459 17.41 20.19 12.68
N ILE A 460 18.15 19.48 11.83
CA ILE A 460 18.09 19.60 10.38
C ILE A 460 17.61 18.26 9.83
N GLU A 461 16.40 18.25 9.28
CA GLU A 461 15.75 17.08 8.68
C GLU A 461 15.83 17.14 7.16
N ILE A 462 15.72 15.99 6.50
CA ILE A 462 15.57 15.92 5.04
C ILE A 462 14.09 15.69 4.70
N SER A 463 13.63 16.19 3.55
CA SER A 463 12.30 15.87 3.04
C SER A 463 12.17 14.39 2.64
N ASP A 464 10.97 13.83 2.70
CA ASP A 464 10.69 12.45 2.23
C ASP A 464 11.11 12.22 0.77
N GLY A 465 11.06 13.27 -0.05
CA GLY A 465 11.50 13.26 -1.45
C GLY A 465 12.96 13.63 -1.67
N PHE A 466 13.82 13.54 -0.65
CA PHE A 466 15.22 13.97 -0.75
C PHE A 466 15.99 13.11 -1.77
N ARG A 467 16.34 13.72 -2.90
CA ARG A 467 17.08 13.08 -4.02
C ARG A 467 17.98 14.08 -4.73
N SER A 468 18.83 13.63 -5.66
CA SER A 468 19.72 14.54 -6.41
C SER A 468 18.98 15.72 -7.06
N SER A 469 17.77 15.49 -7.56
CA SER A 469 16.91 16.49 -8.20
C SER A 469 16.02 17.29 -7.23
N SER A 470 16.02 16.97 -5.94
CA SER A 470 15.24 17.65 -4.92
C SER A 470 15.90 17.50 -3.55
N GLN A 471 16.87 18.35 -3.25
CA GLN A 471 17.56 18.38 -1.97
C GLN A 471 16.92 19.44 -1.08
N ILE A 472 15.84 19.07 -0.38
CA ILE A 472 15.11 19.94 0.55
C ILE A 472 15.40 19.48 1.97
N ILE A 473 15.80 20.42 2.82
CA ILE A 473 15.98 20.21 4.25
C ILE A 473 15.08 21.16 5.04
N TYR A 474 14.81 20.80 6.29
CA TYR A 474 14.05 21.60 7.22
C TYR A 474 14.90 21.81 8.48
N GLU A 475 15.14 23.05 8.85
CA GLU A 475 15.86 23.40 10.07
C GLU A 475 14.89 23.99 11.09
N GLY A 476 14.92 23.48 12.32
CA GLY A 476 14.07 23.99 13.39
C GLY A 476 14.40 23.35 14.72
N ARG A 477 13.45 23.39 15.65
CA ARG A 477 13.65 22.89 17.02
C ARG A 477 12.60 21.86 17.41
N TYR A 478 13.05 20.91 18.22
CA TYR A 478 12.24 19.94 18.91
C TYR A 478 12.25 20.19 20.42
N LYS A 479 11.08 19.96 21.04
CA LYS A 479 10.91 19.88 22.48
C LYS A 479 9.97 18.71 22.78
N ASP A 480 10.41 17.78 23.61
CA ASP A 480 9.66 16.57 24.01
C ASP A 480 9.14 15.77 22.79
N GLY A 481 9.98 15.63 21.76
CA GLY A 481 9.61 14.92 20.53
C GLY A 481 8.66 15.67 19.59
N LYS A 482 8.16 16.86 19.95
CA LYS A 482 7.33 17.73 19.09
C LYS A 482 8.14 18.83 18.41
N LYS A 483 7.79 19.16 17.15
CA LYS A 483 8.31 20.34 16.44
C LYS A 483 7.76 21.60 17.10
N ILE A 484 8.61 22.59 17.34
CA ILE A 484 8.23 23.88 17.93
C ILE A 484 8.83 25.06 17.18
N GLY A 485 8.14 26.20 17.24
CA GLY A 485 8.61 27.47 16.72
C GLY A 485 8.72 27.48 15.20
N ILE A 486 9.65 28.29 14.68
CA ILE A 486 9.84 28.46 13.24
C ILE A 486 10.73 27.35 12.69
N TRP A 487 10.21 26.66 11.68
CA TRP A 487 10.94 25.73 10.84
C TRP A 487 11.22 26.36 9.47
N VAL A 488 12.49 26.40 9.10
CA VAL A 488 12.96 26.98 7.85
C VAL A 488 13.10 25.88 6.81
N GLU A 489 12.30 25.92 5.76
CA GLU A 489 12.50 25.06 4.58
C GLU A 489 13.62 25.66 3.74
N MET A 490 14.63 24.85 3.43
CA MET A 490 15.73 25.23 2.58
C MET A 490 15.93 24.23 1.44
N LYS A 491 16.33 24.73 0.28
CA LYS A 491 16.60 23.92 -0.91
C LYS A 491 17.97 24.21 -1.48
N ARG A 492 18.65 23.16 -1.92
CA ARG A 492 19.84 23.30 -2.74
C ARG A 492 19.44 23.39 -4.20
N GLU A 493 20.01 24.35 -4.92
CA GLU A 493 19.85 24.44 -6.37
C GLU A 493 20.49 23.21 -7.03
N CYS A 494 19.70 22.43 -7.76
CA CYS A 494 20.21 21.33 -8.55
C CYS A 494 21.25 21.85 -9.55
N TYR A 495 22.34 21.10 -9.72
CA TYR A 495 23.46 21.43 -10.62
C TYR A 495 24.29 22.65 -10.24
N SER A 496 23.98 23.33 -9.14
CA SER A 496 24.88 24.35 -8.59
C SER A 496 26.11 23.68 -7.99
N LEU A 497 27.30 24.11 -8.40
CA LEU A 497 28.54 23.79 -7.69
C LEU A 497 28.50 24.30 -6.24
N SER A 498 27.62 25.26 -5.93
CA SER A 498 27.45 25.73 -4.56
C SER A 498 26.82 24.64 -3.70
N GLU A 499 27.49 24.37 -2.58
CA GLU A 499 27.01 23.41 -1.59
C GLU A 499 26.05 24.03 -0.56
N LYS A 500 25.55 25.24 -0.84
CA LYS A 500 24.75 26.03 0.08
C LYS A 500 23.26 25.81 -0.16
N PHE A 501 22.53 25.59 0.93
CA PHE A 501 21.08 25.59 0.93
C PHE A 501 20.58 27.04 0.97
N LYS A 502 19.53 27.34 0.20
CA LYS A 502 18.85 28.64 0.20
C LYS A 502 17.48 28.49 0.88
N LYS A 503 17.15 29.43 1.75
CA LYS A 503 15.82 29.52 2.39
C LYS A 503 14.74 29.69 1.33
N ILE A 504 13.68 28.88 1.42
CA ILE A 504 12.47 28.99 0.60
C ILE A 504 11.37 29.69 1.39
N LYS A 505 11.02 29.15 2.56
CA LYS A 505 9.90 29.62 3.38
C LYS A 505 10.08 29.23 4.83
N GLU A 506 9.24 29.82 5.68
CA GLU A 506 9.13 29.51 7.09
C GLU A 506 7.77 28.87 7.38
N ILE A 507 7.76 27.94 8.33
CA ILE A 507 6.57 27.23 8.81
C ILE A 507 6.58 27.36 10.32
N GLU A 508 5.54 27.93 10.89
CA GLU A 508 5.39 28.07 12.35
C GLU A 508 4.63 26.88 12.93
N TYR A 509 5.16 26.33 14.03
CA TYR A 509 4.55 25.24 14.78
C TYR A 509 4.26 25.70 16.21
N ASP A 510 2.98 25.72 16.57
CA ASP A 510 2.52 25.98 17.94
C ASP A 510 2.69 24.74 18.82
N TYR A 511 3.27 24.93 20.01
CA TYR A 511 3.51 23.83 20.96
C TYR A 511 2.24 23.40 21.71
N ASP A 512 1.24 24.28 21.80
CA ASP A 512 0.06 24.12 22.65
C ASP A 512 -1.05 23.25 22.04
N TYR A 513 -0.80 22.64 20.87
CA TYR A 513 -1.68 21.66 20.20
C TYR A 513 -1.00 20.28 20.11
#